data_AF-Q4L6R9-F1
#
_entry.id   AF-Q4L6R9-F1
#
_cell.length_a   1.000
_cell.length_b   1.000
_cell.length_c   1.000
_cell.angle_alpha   90.00
_cell.angle_beta   90.00
_cell.angle_gamma   90.00
#
_symmetry.space_group_name_H-M   'P 1'
#
loop_
_entity.id
_entity.type
_entity.pdbx_description
1 polymer ?
#
loop_
_entity_poly.entity_id
_entity_poly.type
_entity_poly.pdbx_seq_one_letter_code
_entity_poly.pdbx_strand_id
1 'polypeptide(L)' 'MSAIEWLFILLAIFLVLTLEAVNTAIECVVDLVTMDYHELAKQAKDIAAFSVMLVSIFALITGLVVFLPHIF' A
#
# COMPACT_ATOMS: atom_id res chain seq x y z
N MET A 1 -1.10 25.22 -3.38
CA MET A 1 -0.88 23.96 -4.10
C MET A 1 0.14 24.15 -5.21
N SER A 2 1.41 23.89 -4.91
CA SER A 2 2.54 23.81 -5.84
C SER A 2 2.49 22.50 -6.63
N ALA A 3 3.09 22.48 -7.83
CA ALA A 3 3.21 21.26 -8.65
C ALA A 3 3.91 20.12 -7.90
N ILE A 4 4.81 20.45 -6.97
CA ILE A 4 5.51 19.47 -6.12
C ILE A 4 4.55 18.79 -5.13
N GLU A 5 3.63 19.55 -4.52
CA GLU A 5 2.63 19.01 -3.57
C GLU A 5 1.69 18.02 -4.28
N TRP A 6 1.25 18.37 -5.50
CA TRP A 6 0.47 17.47 -6.35
C TRP A 6 1.24 16.21 -6.74
N LEU A 7 2.54 16.32 -7.03
CA LEU A 7 3.38 15.17 -7.34
C LEU A 7 3.45 14.19 -6.16
N PHE A 8 3.58 14.68 -4.93
CA PHE A 8 3.58 13.84 -3.73
C PHE A 8 2.23 13.17 -3.47
N ILE A 9 1.12 13.87 -3.68
CA ILE A 9 -0.23 13.28 -3.57
C ILE A 9 -0.40 12.16 -4.60
N LEU A 10 -0.07 12.43 -5.87
CA LEU A 10 -0.15 11.43 -6.94
C LEU A 10 0.75 10.23 -6.64
N LEU A 11 1.98 10.48 -6.18
CA LEU A 11 2.90 9.42 -5.78
C LEU A 11 2.31 8.55 -4.67
N ALA A 12 1.74 9.15 -3.63
CA ALA A 12 1.12 8.41 -2.53
C ALA A 12 -0.04 7.53 -3.03
N ILE A 13 -0.92 8.05 -3.89
CA ILE A 13 -2.03 7.29 -4.46
C ILE A 13 -1.52 6.12 -5.31
N PHE A 14 -0.59 6.40 -6.24
CA PHE A 14 -0.02 5.36 -7.10
C PHE A 14 0.71 4.28 -6.31
N LEU A 15 1.40 4.65 -5.23
CA LEU A 15 2.10 3.72 -4.37
C LEU A 15 1.12 2.78 -3.66
N VAL A 16 0.03 3.30 -3.09
CA VAL A 16 -1.03 2.47 -2.47
C VAL A 16 -1.60 1.48 -3.47
N LEU A 17 -1.98 1.95 -4.66
CA LEU A 17 -2.57 1.09 -5.71
C LEU A 17 -1.58 0.02 -6.20
N THR A 18 -0.31 0.39 -6.36
CA THR A 18 0.74 -0.55 -6.78
C THR A 18 0.95 -1.64 -5.75
N LEU A 19 1.04 -1.27 -4.45
CA LEU A 19 1.24 -2.26 -3.39
C LEU A 19 0.01 -3.14 -3.19
N GLU A 20 -1.20 -2.61 -3.35
CA GLU A 20 -2.43 -3.41 -3.32
C GLU A 20 -2.43 -4.45 -4.45
N ALA A 21 -2.07 -4.04 -5.67
CA ALA A 21 -1.97 -4.96 -6.81
C ALA A 21 -0.90 -6.04 -6.58
N VAL A 22 0.23 -5.68 -5.95
CA VAL A 22 1.28 -6.65 -5.56
C VAL A 22 0.77 -7.59 -4.47
N ASN A 23 0.01 -7.10 -3.48
CA ASN A 23 -0.60 -7.93 -2.45
C ASN A 23 -1.53 -8.98 -3.07
N THR A 24 -2.44 -8.56 -3.96
CA THR A 24 -3.33 -9.49 -4.69
C THR A 24 -2.54 -10.47 -5.56
N ALA A 25 -1.45 -10.03 -6.21
CA ALA A 25 -0.61 -10.92 -6.99
C ALA A 25 0.05 -12.01 -6.12
N ILE A 26 0.54 -11.64 -4.93
CA ILE A 26 1.10 -12.59 -3.96
C ILE A 26 0.01 -13.56 -3.48
N GLU A 27 -1.18 -13.07 -3.15
CA GLU A 27 -2.32 -13.92 -2.78
C GLU A 27 -2.65 -14.94 -3.87
N CYS A 28 -2.75 -14.51 -5.14
CA CYS A 28 -2.99 -15.39 -6.27
C CYS A 28 -1.88 -16.43 -6.46
N VAL A 29 -0.60 -16.05 -6.31
CA VAL A 29 0.52 -16.99 -6.42
C VAL A 29 0.48 -18.01 -5.28
N VAL A 30 0.20 -17.58 -4.05
CA VAL A 30 0.08 -18.46 -2.89
C VAL A 30 -1.10 -19.42 -3.07
N ASP A 31 -2.26 -18.94 -3.56
CA ASP A 31 -3.44 -19.77 -3.82
C ASP A 31 -3.24 -20.74 -4.98
N LEU A 32 -2.39 -20.39 -5.96
CA LEU A 32 -2.03 -21.28 -7.06
C LEU A 32 -1.10 -22.41 -6.59
N VAL A 33 -0.17 -22.14 -5.69
CA VAL A 33 0.87 -23.10 -5.26
C VAL A 33 0.39 -23.99 -4.11
N THR A 34 -0.52 -23.50 -3.26
CA THR A 34 -0.92 -24.19 -2.02
C THR A 34 -2.35 -24.71 -2.13
N MET A 35 -2.54 -26.04 -2.11
CA MET A 35 -3.88 -26.66 -2.07
C MET A 35 -4.44 -26.84 -0.65
N ASP A 36 -3.55 -26.95 0.34
CA ASP A 36 -3.87 -27.11 1.76
C ASP A 36 -3.30 -25.93 2.56
N TYR A 37 -3.85 -25.69 3.76
CA TYR A 37 -3.35 -24.64 4.63
C TYR A 37 -1.88 -24.88 5.00
N HIS A 38 -1.01 -23.91 4.73
CA HIS A 38 0.41 -23.92 5.13
C HIS A 38 0.73 -22.67 5.93
N GLU A 39 1.48 -22.84 7.02
CA GLU A 39 1.84 -21.73 7.92
C GLU A 39 2.69 -20.67 7.21
N LEU A 40 3.59 -21.09 6.30
CA LEU A 40 4.39 -20.19 5.47
C LEU A 40 3.54 -19.39 4.47
N ALA A 41 2.50 -20.01 3.90
CA ALA A 41 1.56 -19.35 2.99
C ALA A 41 0.80 -18.23 3.71
N LYS A 42 0.39 -18.48 4.96
CA LYS A 42 -0.22 -17.45 5.81
C LYS A 42 0.75 -16.30 6.07
N GLN A 43 1.99 -16.60 6.48
CA GLN A 43 2.99 -15.57 6.73
C GLN A 43 3.27 -14.71 5.49
N ALA A 44 3.33 -15.31 4.31
CA ALA A 44 3.49 -14.58 3.06
C ALA A 44 2.35 -13.58 2.81
N LYS A 45 1.10 -14.01 3.01
CA LYS A 45 -0.08 -13.13 2.88
C LYS A 45 -0.10 -12.03 3.94
N ASP A 46 0.22 -12.36 5.19
CA ASP A 46 0.26 -11.40 6.30
C ASP A 46 1.32 -10.29 6.05
N ILE A 47 2.49 -10.65 5.51
CA ILE A 47 3.56 -9.70 5.16
C ILE A 47 3.16 -8.80 3.98
N ALA A 48 2.47 -9.38 2.98
CA ALA A 48 1.98 -8.64 1.83
C ALA A 48 0.93 -7.59 2.27
N ALA A 49 -0.03 -7.98 3.10
CA ALA A 49 -1.02 -7.07 3.67
C ALA A 49 -0.38 -6.00 4.57
N PHE A 50 0.62 -6.35 5.37
CA PHE A 50 1.38 -5.40 6.18
C PHE A 50 2.08 -4.33 5.33
N SER A 51 2.59 -4.71 4.16
CA SER A 51 3.24 -3.77 3.23
C SER A 51 2.26 -2.71 2.71
N VAL A 52 1.03 -3.11 2.38
CA VAL A 52 -0.05 -2.18 1.99
C VAL A 52 -0.41 -1.23 3.14
N MET A 53 -0.48 -1.75 4.36
CA MET A 53 -0.78 -0.94 5.55
C MET A 53 0.26 0.17 5.75
N LEU A 54 1.55 -0.15 5.63
CA LEU A 54 2.63 0.84 5.75
C LEU A 54 2.51 1.96 4.72
N VAL A 55 2.21 1.60 3.46
CA VAL A 55 2.03 2.58 2.39
C VAL A 55 0.77 3.43 2.60
N SER A 56 -0.29 2.85 3.16
CA SER A 56 -1.52 3.59 3.50
C SER A 56 -1.25 4.63 4.60
N ILE A 57 -0.43 4.29 5.60
CA ILE A 57 0.01 5.25 6.64
C ILE A 57 0.86 6.36 6.01
N PHE A 58 1.77 6.03 5.09
CA PHE A 58 2.54 7.03 4.37
C PHE A 58 1.63 7.99 3.59
N ALA A 59 0.62 7.48 2.88
CA ALA A 59 -0.34 8.30 2.15
C ALA A 59 -1.13 9.24 3.08
N LEU A 60 -1.53 8.77 4.26
CA LEU A 60 -2.16 9.60 5.28
C LEU A 60 -1.23 10.73 5.75
N ILE A 61 0.03 10.43 6.04
CA ILE A 61 1.02 11.43 6.47
C ILE A 61 1.27 12.44 5.35
N THR A 62 1.42 12.00 4.10
CA THR A 62 1.57 12.90 2.94
C THR A 62 0.36 13.82 2.80
N GLY A 63 -0.85 13.28 2.94
CA GLY A 63 -2.08 14.07 2.95
C GLY A 63 -2.08 15.11 4.05
N LEU A 64 -1.74 14.73 5.29
CA LEU A 64 -1.66 15.68 6.40
C LEU A 64 -0.63 16.77 6.13
N VAL A 65 0.58 16.44 5.68
CA VAL A 65 1.65 17.43 5.42
C VAL A 65 1.25 18.42 4.32
N VAL A 66 0.56 17.98 3.27
CA VAL A 66 0.15 18.86 2.17
C VAL A 66 -1.11 19.67 2.53
N PHE A 67 -2.09 19.07 3.21
CA PHE A 67 -3.37 19.73 3.48
C PHE A 67 -3.40 20.56 4.77
N LEU A 68 -2.66 20.21 5.85
CA LEU A 68 -2.63 21.01 7.09
C LEU A 68 -2.30 22.49 6.86
N PRO A 69 -1.19 22.85 6.18
CA PRO A 69 -0.78 24.24 6.00
C PRO A 69 -1.65 24.99 4.97
N HIS A 70 -2.55 24.29 4.29
CA HIS A 70 -3.50 24.93 3.37
C HIS A 70 -4.85 25.21 4.02
N ILE A 71 -5.19 24.48 5.09
CA ILE A 71 -6.43 24.65 5.84
C ILE A 71 -6.27 25.65 7.00
N PHE A 72 -5.08 25.73 7.61
CA PHE A 72 -4.72 26.69 8.68
C PHE A 72 -3.75 27.75 8.16
#